data_AF-A0A815QBD6-F1
#
_entry.id   AF-A0A815QBD6-F1
#
_cell.length_a   1.000
_cell.length_b   1.000
_cell.length_c   1.000
_cell.angle_alpha   90.00
_cell.angle_beta   90.00
_cell.angle_gamma   90.00
#
_symmetry.space_group_name_H-M   'P 1'
#
loop_
_entity.id
_entity.type
_entity.pdbx_description
1 polymer ?
#
loop_
_entity_poly.entity_id
_entity_poly.type
_entity_poly.pdbx_seq_one_letter_code
_entity_poly.pdbx_strand_id
1 'polypeptide(L)'
;MKLIYIPDVGFTIDDHLENRIITWNDQREHICKTILKEYSYKRDDRIYDALELSQKRDIYHNDEVFFVLSFDISSNCLKELEIHHGIDVEVNGVVITFGEKMTTIAQKLGIQPTILDDGGTYLFSSLKITISNDRVMGADDDGSDTMDSGNVAYFYASNNIDHLV
;
A
#
# COMPACT_ATOMS: atom_id res chain seq x y z
N MET A 1 -6.21 12.23 -6.36
CA MET A 1 -6.37 11.87 -4.93
C MET A 1 -5.00 11.72 -4.32
N LYS A 2 -4.83 12.11 -3.05
CA LYS A 2 -3.56 12.02 -2.34
C LYS A 2 -3.74 11.32 -1.01
N LEU A 3 -2.81 10.44 -0.65
CA LEU A 3 -2.73 9.80 0.65
C LEU A 3 -1.45 10.24 1.34
N ILE A 4 -1.52 10.70 2.58
CA ILE A 4 -0.33 11.02 3.39
C ILE A 4 -0.11 9.86 4.35
N TYR A 5 0.97 9.13 4.11
CA TYR A 5 1.39 8.03 4.96
C TYR A 5 2.27 8.54 6.10
N ILE A 6 1.95 8.10 7.32
CA ILE A 6 2.67 8.45 8.53
C ILE A 6 3.18 7.14 9.16
N PRO A 7 4.49 6.83 9.04
CA PRO A 7 5.07 5.61 9.60
C PRO A 7 4.66 5.41 11.07
N ASP A 8 4.37 4.16 11.44
CA ASP A 8 3.93 3.75 12.79
C ASP A 8 2.59 4.32 13.30
N VAL A 9 2.01 5.30 12.62
CA VAL A 9 0.76 5.95 13.02
C VAL A 9 -0.41 5.48 12.18
N GLY A 10 -0.30 5.59 10.85
CA GLY A 10 -1.39 5.32 9.92
C GLY A 10 -1.30 6.18 8.67
N PHE A 11 -2.44 6.71 8.22
CA PHE A 11 -2.50 7.59 7.05
C PHE A 11 -3.68 8.55 7.10
N THR A 12 -3.61 9.60 6.28
CA THR A 12 -4.76 10.44 5.94
C THR A 12 -5.04 10.33 4.44
N ILE A 13 -6.30 10.45 4.06
CA ILE A 13 -6.71 10.55 2.66
C ILE A 13 -7.22 11.98 2.43
N ASP A 14 -6.57 12.68 1.51
CA ASP A 14 -6.80 14.08 1.19
C ASP A 14 -7.96 14.23 0.18
N ASP A 15 -8.94 15.04 0.62
CA ASP A 15 -9.90 15.89 -0.11
C ASP A 15 -11.17 16.12 0.74
N HIS A 16 -11.55 15.19 1.65
CA HIS A 16 -12.88 15.24 2.31
C HIS A 16 -12.96 14.82 3.78
N LEU A 17 -11.89 14.29 4.39
CA LEU A 17 -11.91 13.71 5.73
C LEU A 17 -11.43 14.64 6.85
N GLU A 18 -11.65 15.95 6.83
CA GLU A 18 -11.25 16.88 7.93
C GLU A 18 -9.83 16.61 8.53
N ASN A 19 -8.86 16.15 7.72
CA ASN A 19 -7.54 15.70 8.18
C ASN A 19 -7.55 14.61 9.28
N ARG A 20 -8.60 13.78 9.35
CA ARG A 20 -8.66 12.66 10.27
C ARG A 20 -7.63 11.61 9.85
N ILE A 21 -6.78 11.28 10.80
CA ILE A 21 -5.84 10.16 10.69
C ILE A 21 -6.60 8.86 10.89
N ILE A 22 -6.52 7.97 9.92
CA ILE A 22 -6.85 6.56 10.06
C ILE A 22 -5.62 5.88 10.62
N THR A 23 -5.72 5.34 11.83
CA THR A 23 -4.61 4.72 12.54
C THR A 23 -4.61 3.20 12.40
N TRP A 24 -3.46 2.57 12.59
CA TRP A 24 -3.36 1.09 12.61
C TRP A 24 -4.22 0.44 13.71
N ASN A 25 -4.62 1.18 14.75
CA ASN A 25 -5.48 0.61 15.80
C ASN A 25 -6.96 0.87 15.54
N ASP A 26 -7.32 1.59 14.47
CA ASP A 26 -8.71 1.85 14.16
C ASP A 26 -9.44 0.57 13.76
N GLN A 27 -10.64 0.43 14.32
CA GLN A 27 -11.54 -0.68 14.05
C GLN A 27 -12.10 -0.60 12.64
N ARG A 28 -12.17 -1.75 11.96
CA ARG A 28 -12.72 -1.87 10.59
C ARG A 28 -14.04 -1.14 10.40
N GLU A 29 -14.97 -1.28 11.34
CA GLU A 29 -16.28 -0.65 11.26
C GLU A 29 -16.23 0.89 11.26
N HIS A 30 -15.28 1.47 11.98
CA HIS A 30 -15.08 2.91 12.02
C HIS A 30 -14.44 3.42 10.73
N ILE A 31 -13.46 2.70 10.21
CA ILE A 31 -12.79 3.03 8.94
C ILE A 31 -13.81 2.95 7.79
N CYS A 32 -14.60 1.87 7.73
CA CYS A 32 -15.71 1.73 6.80
C CYS A 32 -16.57 3.00 6.77
N LYS A 33 -17.18 3.38 7.91
CA LYS A 33 -18.08 4.54 7.96
C LYS A 33 -17.42 5.85 7.52
N THR A 34 -16.10 5.93 7.64
CA THR A 34 -15.30 7.11 7.28
C THR A 34 -15.04 7.16 5.77
N ILE A 35 -14.57 6.05 5.16
CA ILE A 35 -14.17 6.01 3.74
C ILE A 35 -15.34 5.75 2.78
N LEU A 36 -16.40 5.07 3.24
CA LEU A 36 -17.50 4.53 2.40
C LEU A 36 -18.30 5.53 1.58
N LYS A 37 -18.15 6.84 1.79
CA LYS A 37 -18.99 7.83 1.09
C LYS A 37 -18.66 7.98 -0.39
N GLU A 38 -17.48 7.57 -0.84
CA GLU A 38 -16.94 8.00 -2.15
C GLU A 38 -16.51 6.87 -3.08
N TYR A 39 -16.42 5.64 -2.60
CA TYR A 39 -15.90 4.50 -3.38
C TYR A 39 -16.87 3.34 -3.43
N SER A 40 -16.84 2.60 -4.54
CA SER A 40 -17.42 1.27 -4.55
C SER A 40 -16.62 0.40 -3.59
N TYR A 41 -17.35 -0.30 -2.73
CA TYR A 41 -16.78 -1.01 -1.60
C TYR A 41 -17.20 -2.47 -1.61
N LYS A 42 -16.24 -3.34 -1.37
CA LYS A 42 -16.48 -4.77 -1.19
C LYS A 42 -15.74 -5.29 0.05
N ARG A 43 -16.48 -5.92 0.96
CA ARG A 43 -15.90 -6.82 1.98
C ARG A 43 -15.44 -8.10 1.31
N ASP A 44 -14.18 -8.47 1.52
CA ASP A 44 -13.57 -9.70 1.02
C ASP A 44 -12.93 -10.47 2.17
N ASP A 45 -13.79 -11.11 2.96
CA ASP A 45 -13.37 -11.98 4.05
C ASP A 45 -13.26 -13.41 3.51
N ARG A 46 -12.09 -14.03 3.68
CA ARG A 46 -11.80 -15.35 3.13
C ARG A 46 -11.19 -16.25 4.18
N ILE A 47 -11.61 -17.51 4.15
CA ILE A 47 -11.01 -18.60 4.91
C ILE A 47 -10.51 -19.59 3.88
N TYR A 48 -9.21 -19.85 3.91
CA TYR A 48 -8.55 -20.82 3.06
C TYR A 48 -8.23 -22.06 3.91
N ASP A 49 -9.21 -22.98 3.99
CA ASP A 49 -9.13 -24.17 4.85
C ASP A 49 -7.87 -25.01 4.59
N ALA A 50 -7.40 -25.06 3.34
CA ALA A 50 -6.20 -25.83 2.96
C ALA A 50 -4.87 -25.22 3.45
N LEU A 51 -4.87 -23.94 3.83
CA LEU A 51 -3.67 -23.19 4.25
C LEU A 51 -3.78 -22.69 5.70
N GLU A 52 -4.86 -23.03 6.41
CA GLU A 52 -5.22 -22.47 7.72
C GLU A 52 -5.12 -20.92 7.74
N LEU A 53 -5.35 -20.29 6.60
CA LEU A 53 -5.17 -18.86 6.41
C LEU A 53 -6.53 -18.17 6.42
N SER A 54 -6.70 -17.21 7.33
CA SER A 54 -7.87 -16.33 7.35
C SER A 54 -7.43 -14.92 6.96
N GLN A 55 -8.24 -14.27 6.11
CA GLN A 55 -8.04 -12.89 5.68
C GLN A 55 -9.31 -12.08 5.90
N LYS A 56 -9.15 -10.86 6.40
CA LYS A 56 -10.21 -9.85 6.47
C LYS A 56 -9.74 -8.63 5.70
N ARG A 57 -10.41 -8.33 4.58
CA ARG A 57 -10.02 -7.23 3.71
C ARG A 57 -11.21 -6.41 3.28
N ASP A 58 -10.97 -5.13 3.11
CA ASP A 58 -11.88 -4.19 2.48
C ASP A 58 -11.24 -3.68 1.21
N ILE A 59 -11.96 -3.83 0.10
CA ILE A 59 -11.53 -3.43 -1.23
C ILE A 59 -12.30 -2.17 -1.61
N TYR A 60 -11.57 -1.12 -1.94
CA TYR A 60 -12.10 0.17 -2.35
C TYR A 60 -11.67 0.44 -3.79
N HIS A 61 -12.66 0.67 -4.67
CA HIS A 61 -12.38 0.89 -6.08
C HIS A 61 -13.38 1.80 -6.78
N ASN A 62 -12.91 2.46 -7.83
CA ASN A 62 -13.70 3.05 -8.91
C ASN A 62 -12.86 3.00 -10.20
N ASP A 63 -13.25 3.75 -11.23
CA ASP A 63 -12.52 3.74 -12.51
C ASP A 63 -11.10 4.32 -12.42
N GLU A 64 -10.82 5.12 -11.39
CA GLU A 64 -9.55 5.84 -11.22
C GLU A 64 -8.67 5.23 -10.13
N VAL A 65 -9.28 4.71 -9.06
CA VAL A 65 -8.64 4.36 -7.79
C VAL A 65 -8.85 2.89 -7.46
N PHE A 66 -7.80 2.22 -6.98
CA PHE A 66 -7.88 0.88 -6.41
C PHE A 66 -6.92 0.72 -5.23
N PHE A 67 -7.47 0.47 -4.05
CA PHE A 67 -6.71 0.18 -2.84
C PHE A 67 -7.42 -0.84 -1.94
N VAL A 68 -6.64 -1.49 -1.09
CA VAL A 68 -7.10 -2.55 -0.18
C VAL A 68 -6.64 -2.21 1.23
N LEU A 69 -7.53 -2.40 2.19
CA LEU A 69 -7.22 -2.36 3.61
C LEU A 69 -7.35 -3.77 4.18
N SER A 70 -6.31 -4.26 4.83
CA SER A 70 -6.33 -5.57 5.51
C SER A 70 -6.40 -5.39 7.02
N PHE A 71 -7.13 -6.27 7.69
CA PHE A 71 -7.42 -6.19 9.11
C PHE A 71 -6.92 -7.44 9.84
N ASP A 72 -6.45 -7.22 11.06
CA ASP A 72 -6.11 -8.32 11.96
C ASP A 72 -7.35 -9.16 12.28
N ILE A 73 -7.20 -10.48 12.21
CA ILE A 73 -8.32 -11.42 12.38
C ILE A 73 -8.90 -11.34 13.78
N SER A 74 -8.05 -11.20 14.80
CA SER A 74 -8.43 -11.27 16.21
C SER A 74 -9.02 -9.96 16.73
N SER A 75 -8.37 -8.84 16.44
CA SER A 75 -8.70 -7.51 16.96
C SER A 75 -9.58 -6.70 16.02
N ASN A 76 -9.67 -7.09 14.73
CA ASN A 76 -10.39 -6.37 13.68
C ASN A 76 -9.88 -4.92 13.46
N CYS A 77 -8.65 -4.65 13.91
CA CYS A 77 -7.92 -3.42 13.68
C CYS A 77 -7.23 -3.43 12.32
N LEU A 78 -7.02 -2.25 11.73
CA LEU A 78 -6.26 -2.08 10.49
C LEU A 78 -4.82 -2.60 10.65
N LYS A 79 -4.30 -3.32 9.67
CA LYS A 79 -2.93 -3.82 9.73
C LYS A 79 -2.12 -3.38 8.52
N GLU A 80 -2.74 -3.37 7.35
CA GLU A 80 -2.03 -3.18 6.08
C GLU A 80 -2.84 -2.29 5.14
N LEU A 81 -2.12 -1.51 4.35
CA LEU A 81 -2.62 -0.66 3.28
C LEU A 81 -1.92 -1.06 1.99
N GLU A 82 -2.69 -1.39 0.96
CA GLU A 82 -2.21 -1.72 -0.37
C GLU A 82 -2.81 -0.74 -1.38
N ILE A 83 -1.98 -0.12 -2.21
CA ILE A 83 -2.43 0.82 -3.25
C ILE A 83 -1.89 0.32 -4.58
N HIS A 84 -2.79 0.16 -5.54
CA HIS A 84 -2.46 -0.34 -6.86
C HIS A 84 -2.45 0.77 -7.92
N HIS A 85 -3.36 1.74 -7.85
CA HIS A 85 -3.37 2.90 -8.74
C HIS A 85 -4.30 4.02 -8.24
N GLY A 86 -4.15 5.20 -8.86
CA GLY A 86 -5.07 6.34 -8.69
C GLY A 86 -4.82 7.24 -7.48
N ILE A 87 -3.83 6.90 -6.66
CA ILE A 87 -3.51 7.62 -5.42
C ILE A 87 -2.03 7.97 -5.42
N ASP A 88 -1.72 9.27 -5.40
CA ASP A 88 -0.37 9.73 -5.07
C ASP A 88 -0.13 9.54 -3.57
N VAL A 89 1.03 8.99 -3.20
CA VAL A 89 1.36 8.71 -1.80
C VAL A 89 2.45 9.65 -1.32
N GLU A 90 2.15 10.49 -0.35
CA GLU A 90 3.17 11.29 0.33
C GLU A 90 3.75 10.52 1.53
N VAL A 91 5.07 10.39 1.57
CA VAL A 91 5.83 9.84 2.70
C VAL A 91 6.89 10.85 3.12
N ASN A 92 6.84 11.36 4.36
CA ASN A 92 7.80 12.34 4.87
C ASN A 92 8.02 13.57 3.94
N GLY A 93 6.95 14.08 3.33
CA GLY A 93 7.02 15.22 2.39
C GLY A 93 7.47 14.86 0.97
N VAL A 94 7.78 13.60 0.69
CA VAL A 94 8.10 13.09 -0.65
C VAL A 94 6.85 12.48 -1.26
N VAL A 95 6.43 13.01 -2.40
CA VAL A 95 5.32 12.43 -3.18
C VAL A 95 5.86 11.32 -4.08
N ILE A 96 5.28 10.14 -3.90
CA ILE A 96 5.45 8.94 -4.71
C ILE A 96 4.30 8.90 -5.71
N THR A 97 4.64 9.06 -6.99
CA THR A 97 3.67 9.00 -8.09
C THR A 97 3.81 7.66 -8.81
N PHE A 98 2.69 6.97 -8.98
CA PHE A 98 2.63 5.73 -9.76
C PHE A 98 3.07 6.01 -11.21
N GLY A 99 3.85 5.12 -11.80
CA GLY A 99 4.50 5.34 -13.10
C GLY A 99 5.84 6.09 -13.03
N GLU A 100 6.26 6.59 -11.87
CA GLU A 100 7.60 7.13 -11.70
C GLU A 100 8.64 6.00 -11.55
N LYS A 101 9.88 6.23 -12.01
CA LYS A 101 10.96 5.26 -11.85
C LYS A 101 11.26 4.97 -10.38
N MET A 102 11.41 3.69 -10.05
CA MET A 102 11.78 3.23 -8.69
C MET A 102 13.05 3.90 -8.15
N THR A 103 14.07 4.03 -8.99
CA THR A 103 15.34 4.68 -8.62
C THR A 103 15.18 6.15 -8.27
N THR A 104 14.29 6.86 -8.96
CA THR A 104 13.97 8.27 -8.63
C THR A 104 13.27 8.36 -7.27
N ILE A 105 12.32 7.46 -6.99
CA ILE A 105 11.65 7.42 -5.68
C ILE A 105 12.63 7.12 -4.54
N ALA A 106 13.49 6.10 -4.71
CA ALA A 106 14.50 5.77 -3.72
C ALA A 106 15.45 6.96 -3.44
N GLN A 107 15.86 7.69 -4.49
CA GLN A 107 16.67 8.90 -4.35
C GLN A 107 15.93 10.02 -3.61
N LYS A 108 14.66 10.28 -3.95
CA LYS A 108 13.85 11.31 -3.28
C LYS A 108 13.64 11.01 -1.79
N LEU A 109 13.38 9.75 -1.46
CA LEU A 109 13.21 9.31 -0.06
C LEU A 109 14.52 9.42 0.74
N GLY A 110 15.67 9.41 0.07
CA GLY A 110 16.99 9.51 0.73
C GLY A 110 17.31 8.33 1.65
N ILE A 111 16.62 7.20 1.46
CA ILE A 111 16.76 5.97 2.24
C ILE A 111 17.16 4.87 1.29
N GLN A 112 18.21 4.12 1.64
CA GLN A 112 18.62 2.95 0.86
C GLN A 112 17.64 1.81 1.12
N PRO A 113 16.88 1.33 0.11
CA PRO A 113 16.02 0.18 0.27
C PRO A 113 16.82 -1.13 0.25
N THR A 114 16.25 -2.16 0.86
CA THR A 114 16.59 -3.55 0.57
C THR A 114 15.80 -3.99 -0.66
N ILE A 115 16.47 -4.47 -1.70
CA ILE A 115 15.81 -5.06 -2.87
C ILE A 115 15.52 -6.53 -2.55
N LEU A 116 14.27 -6.95 -2.67
CA LEU A 116 13.86 -8.34 -2.41
C LEU A 116 14.25 -9.27 -3.58
N ASP A 117 14.16 -10.58 -3.36
CA ASP A 117 14.63 -11.62 -4.30
C ASP A 117 13.96 -11.57 -5.68
N ASP A 118 12.80 -10.92 -5.80
CA ASP A 118 12.10 -10.69 -7.07
C ASP A 118 12.78 -9.60 -7.96
N GLY A 119 13.77 -8.88 -7.42
CA GLY A 119 14.51 -7.83 -8.09
C GLY A 119 13.67 -6.63 -8.52
N GLY A 120 12.42 -6.51 -8.05
CA GLY A 120 11.50 -5.44 -8.42
C GLY A 120 10.71 -4.85 -7.26
N THR A 121 10.84 -5.42 -6.06
CA THR A 121 10.26 -4.91 -4.83
C THR A 121 11.35 -4.29 -3.94
N TYR A 122 11.12 -3.04 -3.55
CA TYR A 122 12.02 -2.24 -2.72
C TYR A 122 11.41 -2.12 -1.33
N LEU A 123 12.07 -2.69 -0.32
CA LEU A 123 11.70 -2.59 1.08
C LEU A 123 12.45 -1.43 1.74
N PHE A 124 11.69 -0.45 2.24
CA PHE A 124 12.20 0.64 3.06
C PHE A 124 11.87 0.36 4.52
N SER A 125 12.66 -0.48 5.18
CA SER A 125 12.32 -1.03 6.51
C SER A 125 12.08 0.04 7.58
N SER A 126 12.82 1.16 7.54
CA SER A 126 12.64 2.27 8.48
C SER A 126 11.31 3.02 8.32
N LEU A 127 10.67 2.88 7.16
CA LEU A 127 9.37 3.46 6.84
C LEU A 127 8.25 2.41 6.91
N LYS A 128 8.57 1.12 7.03
CA LYS A 128 7.61 0.00 6.99
C LYS A 128 6.76 -0.01 5.71
N ILE A 129 7.39 0.30 4.59
CA ILE A 129 6.77 0.27 3.26
C ILE A 129 7.54 -0.65 2.32
N THR A 130 6.80 -1.27 1.40
CA THR A 130 7.36 -1.84 0.17
C THR A 130 6.77 -1.12 -1.03
N ILE A 131 7.58 -0.96 -2.06
CA ILE A 131 7.16 -0.40 -3.34
C ILE A 131 7.61 -1.38 -4.40
N SER A 132 6.71 -1.79 -5.28
CA SER A 132 7.00 -2.77 -6.31
C SER A 132 6.80 -2.16 -7.69
N ASN A 133 7.65 -2.59 -8.63
CA ASN A 133 7.59 -2.13 -10.00
C ASN A 133 6.58 -2.90 -10.87
N ASP A 134 6.25 -2.32 -12.01
CA ASP A 134 5.39 -2.89 -13.05
C ASP A 134 5.78 -4.33 -13.46
N ARG A 135 7.07 -4.65 -13.54
CA ARG A 135 7.55 -6.00 -13.88
C ARG A 135 7.05 -7.07 -12.92
N VAL A 136 7.24 -6.90 -11.62
CA VAL A 136 6.81 -7.91 -10.62
C VAL A 136 5.29 -7.92 -10.42
N MET A 137 4.61 -6.86 -10.88
CA MET A 137 3.15 -6.80 -10.96
C MET A 137 2.58 -7.44 -12.24
N GLY A 138 3.41 -8.03 -13.09
CA GLY A 138 2.99 -8.79 -14.28
C GLY A 138 2.76 -7.94 -15.52
N ALA A 139 3.35 -6.74 -15.61
CA ALA A 139 3.43 -6.03 -16.89
C ALA A 139 4.30 -6.82 -17.88
N ASP A 140 3.94 -6.73 -19.17
CA ASP A 140 4.71 -7.37 -20.24
C ASP A 140 6.15 -6.83 -20.21
N ASP A 141 7.10 -7.74 -19.96
CA ASP A 141 8.53 -7.44 -20.01
C ASP A 141 8.89 -7.03 -21.44
N ASP A 142 9.32 -5.78 -21.63
CA ASP A 142 9.79 -5.28 -22.91
C ASP A 142 11.19 -5.81 -23.28
N GLY A 143 11.76 -6.69 -22.45
CA GLY A 143 13.07 -7.29 -22.62
C GLY A 143 14.21 -6.41 -22.08
N SER A 144 13.90 -5.33 -21.35
CA SER A 144 14.92 -4.52 -20.69
C SER A 144 15.33 -5.17 -19.36
N ASP A 145 16.31 -6.06 -19.45
CA ASP A 145 16.89 -6.86 -18.35
C ASP A 145 17.69 -6.02 -17.32
N THR A 146 17.47 -4.71 -17.25
CA THR A 146 18.07 -3.87 -16.22
C THR A 146 17.18 -3.90 -15.00
N MET A 147 17.63 -4.59 -13.94
CA MET A 147 17.03 -4.68 -12.60
C MET A 147 16.71 -3.32 -11.91
N ASP A 148 16.93 -2.19 -12.58
CA ASP A 148 17.01 -0.85 -12.01
C ASP A 148 15.95 0.14 -12.55
N SER A 149 15.05 -0.26 -13.45
CA SER A 149 14.29 0.70 -14.28
C SER A 149 12.76 0.60 -14.29
N GLY A 150 12.17 -0.37 -13.61
CA GLY A 150 10.70 -0.49 -13.58
C GLY A 150 10.04 0.75 -12.94
N ASN A 151 8.81 1.04 -13.34
CA ASN A 151 8.05 2.13 -12.77
C ASN A 151 7.25 1.66 -11.56
N VAL A 152 7.01 2.53 -10.58
CA VAL A 152 6.14 2.27 -9.43
C VAL A 152 4.78 1.81 -9.92
N ALA A 153 4.38 0.59 -9.53
CA ALA A 153 3.09 0.02 -9.87
C ALA A 153 2.30 -0.45 -8.65
N TYR A 154 2.95 -0.47 -7.48
CA TYR A 154 2.33 -0.92 -6.24
C TYR A 154 3.01 -0.27 -5.05
N PHE A 155 2.20 0.13 -4.07
CA PHE A 155 2.64 0.64 -2.78
C PHE A 155 1.97 -0.17 -1.68
N TYR A 156 2.77 -0.63 -0.73
CA TYR A 156 2.31 -1.35 0.44
C TYR A 156 2.89 -0.73 1.70
N ALA A 157 2.06 -0.67 2.74
CA ALA A 157 2.50 -0.28 4.06
C ALA A 157 1.82 -1.08 5.16
N SER A 158 2.52 -1.28 6.27
CA SER A 158 2.01 -2.03 7.42
C SER A 158 2.55 -1.50 8.74
N ASN A 159 1.83 -1.77 9.83
CA ASN A 159 2.35 -1.53 11.19
C ASN A 159 3.44 -2.55 11.60
N ASN A 160 3.50 -3.70 10.93
CA ASN A 160 4.45 -4.78 11.15
C ASN A 160 4.88 -5.41 9.81
N ILE A 161 6.19 -5.40 9.54
CA ILE A 161 6.81 -5.92 8.32
C ILE A 161 7.59 -7.23 8.54
N ASP A 162 7.46 -7.88 9.70
CA ASP A 162 8.20 -9.10 10.06
C ASP A 162 7.93 -10.25 9.08
N HIS A 163 6.80 -10.21 8.38
CA HIS A 163 6.43 -11.18 7.35
C HIS A 163 7.07 -10.92 5.98
N LEU A 164 7.79 -9.80 5.82
CA LEU A 164 8.45 -9.39 4.57
C LEU A 164 9.97 -9.64 4.59
N VAL A 165 10.51 -10.16 5.70
CA VAL A 165 11.95 -10.33 5.96
C VAL A 165 12.30 -11.77 6.28
#